data_AF-A0A1F4EF63-F1
#
_entry.id   AF-A0A1F4EF63-F1
#
_cell.length_a   1.000
_cell.length_b   1.000
_cell.length_c   1.000
_cell.angle_alpha   90.00
_cell.angle_beta   90.00
_cell.angle_gamma   90.00
#
_symmetry.space_group_name_H-M   'P 1'
#
loop_
_entity.id
_entity.type
_entity.pdbx_description
1 polymer ?
#
loop_
_entity_poly.entity_id
_entity_poly.type
_entity_poly.pdbx_seq_one_letter_code
_entity_poly.pdbx_strand_id
1 'polypeptide(L)'
;MRTAERQRFKIGKYDVIAQPAAGSLHMLRYTVLLDGKRLGAQLSMPCESDCRFMEAPPPVPPLKIFSVTYRPGRPKKGSVRPQENPDGVSLPWMIKGARY
;
A
#
# COMPACT_ATOMS: atom_id res chain seq x y z
N MET A 1 7.45 -5.81 3.41
CA MET A 1 8.62 -5.48 2.57
C MET A 1 8.31 -5.88 1.14
N ARG A 2 8.45 -4.97 0.16
CA ARG A 2 8.35 -5.34 -1.26
C ARG A 2 9.64 -6.08 -1.64
N THR A 3 9.54 -7.34 -2.00
CA THR A 3 10.66 -8.11 -2.54
C THR A 3 11.03 -7.54 -3.90
N ALA A 4 12.28 -7.13 -4.11
CA ALA A 4 12.73 -6.65 -5.40
C ALA A 4 12.51 -7.74 -6.46
N GLU A 5 11.74 -7.44 -7.49
CA GLU A 5 11.28 -8.42 -8.46
C GLU A 5 12.35 -8.69 -9.53
N ARG A 6 12.44 -9.93 -10.02
CA ARG A 6 13.35 -10.29 -11.10
C ARG A 6 12.92 -9.57 -12.38
N GLN A 7 13.81 -8.76 -12.95
CA GLN A 7 13.56 -8.06 -14.20
C GLN A 7 14.30 -8.74 -15.36
N ARG A 8 13.72 -8.69 -16.56
CA ARG A 8 14.32 -9.21 -17.78
C ARG A 8 14.37 -8.09 -18.82
N PHE A 9 15.54 -7.92 -19.41
CA PHE A 9 15.80 -6.94 -20.45
C PHE A 9 16.27 -7.66 -21.71
N LYS A 10 15.80 -7.20 -22.87
CA LYS A 10 16.25 -7.64 -24.18
C LYS A 10 17.10 -6.52 -24.78
N ILE A 11 18.39 -6.77 -24.96
CA ILE A 11 19.34 -5.81 -25.52
C ILE A 11 19.90 -6.41 -26.81
N GLY A 12 19.27 -6.06 -27.94
CA GLY A 12 19.59 -6.65 -29.24
C GLY A 12 19.46 -8.17 -29.19
N LYS A 13 20.57 -8.88 -29.42
CA LYS A 13 20.66 -10.35 -29.37
C LYS A 13 20.81 -10.93 -27.95
N TYR A 14 21.00 -10.09 -26.95
CA TYR A 14 21.29 -10.52 -25.59
C TYR A 14 20.06 -10.46 -24.68
N ASP A 15 19.94 -11.46 -23.84
CA ASP A 15 18.95 -11.55 -22.78
C ASP A 15 19.63 -11.25 -21.46
N VAL A 16 19.24 -10.15 -20.81
CA VAL A 16 19.81 -9.75 -19.53
C VAL A 16 18.78 -9.98 -18.43
N ILE A 17 19.14 -10.83 -17.47
CA ILE A 17 18.33 -11.10 -16.29
C ILE A 17 18.92 -10.33 -15.12
N ALA A 18 18.17 -9.40 -14.56
CA ALA A 18 18.51 -8.71 -13.32
C ALA A 18 17.80 -9.38 -12.14
N GLN A 19 18.58 -9.82 -11.15
CA GLN A 19 18.09 -10.44 -9.93
C GLN A 19 18.69 -9.73 -8.72
N PRO A 20 17.96 -9.54 -7.62
CA PRO A 20 18.55 -9.05 -6.38
C PRO A 20 19.68 -9.96 -5.92
N ALA A 21 20.77 -9.37 -5.43
CA ALA A 21 21.88 -10.12 -4.85
C ALA A 21 21.42 -10.77 -3.53
N ALA A 22 21.96 -11.95 -3.21
CA ALA A 22 21.66 -12.59 -1.95
C ALA A 22 22.13 -11.70 -0.79
N GLY A 23 21.22 -11.38 0.14
CA GLY A 23 21.51 -10.53 1.30
C GLY A 23 21.49 -9.03 1.03
N SER A 24 21.24 -8.57 -0.20
CA SER A 24 21.13 -7.14 -0.52
C SER A 24 19.99 -6.86 -1.49
N LEU A 25 19.01 -6.07 -1.06
CA LEU A 25 17.89 -5.62 -1.90
C LEU A 25 18.30 -4.50 -2.87
N HIS A 26 19.39 -3.79 -2.59
CA HIS A 26 19.85 -2.64 -3.36
C HIS A 26 20.81 -3.01 -4.50
N MET A 27 21.40 -4.21 -4.43
CA MET A 27 22.33 -4.69 -5.44
C MET A 27 21.63 -5.66 -6.38
N LEU A 28 21.88 -5.50 -7.68
CA LEU A 28 21.36 -6.36 -8.73
C LEU A 28 22.51 -7.14 -9.37
N ARG A 29 22.32 -8.45 -9.50
CA ARG A 29 23.12 -9.36 -10.30
C ARG A 29 22.53 -9.44 -11.70
N TYR A 30 23.27 -8.92 -12.66
CA TYR A 30 22.94 -8.99 -14.08
C TYR A 30 23.59 -10.23 -14.69
N THR A 31 22.77 -11.16 -15.17
CA THR A 31 23.24 -12.33 -15.92
C THR A 31 22.94 -12.10 -17.39
N VAL A 32 23.97 -12.15 -18.25
CA VAL A 32 23.84 -11.95 -19.69
C VAL A 32 23.83 -13.30 -20.38
N LEU A 33 22.83 -13.51 -21.22
CA LEU A 33 22.64 -14.72 -22.01
C LEU A 33 22.59 -14.36 -23.49
N LEU A 34 23.11 -15.26 -24.32
CA LEU A 34 22.95 -15.27 -25.77
C LEU A 34 22.37 -16.63 -26.14
N ASP A 35 21.20 -16.64 -26.78
CA ASP A 35 20.50 -17.87 -27.15
C ASP A 35 20.37 -18.89 -26.00
N GLY A 36 20.09 -18.39 -24.80
CA GLY A 36 19.96 -19.19 -23.58
C GLY A 36 21.28 -19.66 -22.95
N LYS A 37 22.43 -19.43 -23.60
CA LYS A 37 23.76 -19.70 -23.01
C LYS A 37 24.25 -18.49 -22.23
N ARG A 38 24.68 -18.72 -20.99
CA ARG A 38 25.24 -17.68 -20.13
C ARG A 38 26.62 -17.26 -20.64
N LEU A 39 26.78 -15.98 -20.95
CA LEU A 39 28.05 -15.39 -21.36
C LEU A 39 28.83 -14.83 -20.16
N GLY A 40 28.12 -14.27 -19.19
CA GLY A 40 28.76 -13.62 -18.05
C GLY A 40 27.76 -13.21 -16.97
N ALA A 41 28.29 -12.69 -15.86
CA ALA A 41 27.49 -12.02 -14.85
C ALA A 41 28.25 -10.82 -14.29
N GLN A 42 27.52 -9.74 -14.01
CA GLN A 42 28.00 -8.55 -13.33
C GLN A 42 27.15 -8.30 -12.09
N LEU A 43 27.72 -7.62 -11.10
CA LEU A 43 27.06 -7.22 -9.86
C LEU A 43 27.09 -5.69 -9.81
N SER A 44 25.94 -5.03 -9.62
CA SER A 44 25.92 -3.59 -9.41
C SER A 44 26.44 -3.24 -8.02
N MET A 45 27.04 -2.06 -7.91
CA MET A 45 27.33 -1.44 -6.61
C MET A 45 26.14 -0.59 -6.16
N PRO A 46 25.91 -0.47 -4.83
CA PRO A 46 24.90 0.45 -4.30
C PRO A 46 25.29 1.90 -4.61
N CYS A 47 24.30 2.73 -4.93
CA CYS A 47 24.50 4.16 -5.11
C CYS A 47 24.57 4.87 -3.75
N GLU A 48 25.03 6.13 -3.73
CA GLU A 48 25.06 6.95 -2.51
C GLU A 48 23.68 7.06 -1.84
N SER A 49 22.61 7.14 -2.65
CA SER A 49 21.23 7.14 -2.15
C SER A 49 20.86 5.84 -1.43
N ASP A 50 21.35 4.69 -1.91
CA ASP A 50 21.10 3.40 -1.27
C ASP A 50 21.82 3.30 0.08
N CYS A 51 23.07 3.79 0.14
CA CYS A 51 23.82 3.86 1.39
C CYS A 51 23.14 4.76 2.42
N ARG A 52 22.71 5.97 2.01
CA ARG A 52 21.96 6.87 2.89
C ARG A 52 20.66 6.25 3.40
N PHE A 53 19.96 5.48 2.56
CA PHE A 53 18.74 4.78 2.97
C PHE A 53 19.02 3.69 4.00
N MET A 54 20.17 2.99 3.89
CA MET A 54 20.59 1.98 4.87
C MET A 54 21.05 2.59 6.19
N GLU A 55 21.78 3.71 6.15
CA GLU A 55 22.32 4.39 7.33
C GLU A 55 21.24 5.18 8.09
N ALA A 56 20.38 5.88 7.37
CA ALA A 56 19.33 6.73 7.92
C ALA A 56 18.00 6.43 7.21
N PRO A 57 17.35 5.30 7.51
CA PRO A 57 16.08 4.96 6.89
C PRO A 57 15.05 6.04 7.21
N PRO A 58 14.25 6.48 6.22
CA PRO A 58 13.24 7.50 6.44
C PRO A 58 12.25 7.04 7.51
N PRO A 59 11.79 7.93 8.39
CA PRO A 59 10.86 7.58 9.45
C PRO A 59 9.57 7.02 8.84
N VAL A 60 9.32 5.72 9.08
CA VAL A 60 8.11 5.08 8.62
C VAL A 60 6.95 5.67 9.43
N PRO A 61 5.90 6.21 8.79
CA PRO A 61 4.75 6.72 9.53
C PRO A 61 4.20 5.60 10.41
N PRO A 62 3.82 5.90 11.66
CA PRO A 62 3.34 4.88 12.58
C PRO A 62 2.16 4.15 11.96
N LEU A 63 2.20 2.81 12.03
CA LEU A 63 1.13 1.95 11.55
C LEU A 63 -0.15 2.34 12.30
N LYS A 64 -1.06 3.06 11.64
CA LYS A 64 -2.34 3.46 12.20
C LYS A 64 -3.20 2.21 12.29
N ILE A 65 -3.21 1.55 13.45
CA ILE A 65 -3.85 0.25 13.74
C ILE A 65 -5.38 0.37 13.62
N PHE A 66 -5.90 0.61 12.43
CA PHE A 66 -7.32 0.88 12.18
C PHE A 66 -7.78 2.21 12.77
N SER A 67 -7.65 3.27 11.99
CA SER A 67 -8.57 4.39 12.12
C SER A 67 -9.94 3.89 11.65
N VAL A 68 -10.72 3.32 12.57
CA VAL A 68 -12.17 3.25 12.41
C VAL A 68 -12.62 4.70 12.49
N THR A 69 -12.62 5.40 11.36
CA THR A 69 -13.30 6.68 11.23
C THR A 69 -14.74 6.39 11.60
N TYR A 70 -15.13 6.84 12.79
CA TYR A 70 -16.52 6.87 13.20
C TYR A 70 -17.25 7.69 12.14
N ARG A 71 -17.94 7.00 11.23
CA ARG A 71 -18.82 7.67 10.26
C ARG A 71 -19.97 8.27 11.07
N PRO A 72 -20.20 9.58 11.01
CA PRO A 72 -21.37 10.19 11.66
C PRO A 72 -22.60 9.44 11.15
N GLY A 73 -23.29 8.73 12.06
CA GLY A 73 -24.45 7.89 11.73
C GLY A 73 -24.34 6.41 12.10
N ARG A 74 -23.14 5.87 12.39
CA ARG A 74 -23.00 4.48 12.90
C ARG A 74 -22.80 4.48 14.42
N PRO A 75 -23.78 4.06 15.24
CA PRO A 75 -23.63 4.03 16.69
C PRO A 75 -22.41 3.19 17.11
N LYS A 76 -21.66 3.66 18.12
CA LYS A 76 -20.48 2.94 18.63
C LYS A 76 -20.91 1.56 19.14
N LYS A 77 -20.06 0.54 18.98
CA LYS A 77 -20.34 -0.80 19.50
C LYS A 77 -20.51 -0.71 21.03
N GLY A 78 -21.71 -0.99 21.53
CA GLY A 78 -22.08 -0.84 22.95
C GLY A 78 -22.88 0.42 23.30
N SER A 79 -23.18 1.32 22.34
CA SER A 79 -24.09 2.43 22.61
C SER A 79 -25.55 1.99 22.65
N VAL A 80 -26.29 2.45 23.63
CA VAL A 80 -27.75 2.27 23.73
C VAL A 80 -28.40 2.91 22.50
N ARG A 81 -29.22 2.15 21.76
CA ARG A 81 -30.03 2.69 20.66
C ARG A 81 -30.97 3.74 21.26
N PRO A 82 -31.14 4.95 20.67
CA PRO A 82 -32.20 5.84 21.08
C PRO A 82 -33.52 5.07 20.98
N GLN A 83 -34.21 4.89 22.11
CA GLN A 83 -35.59 4.43 22.11
C GLN A 83 -36.43 5.51 21.41
N GLU A 84 -37.22 5.11 20.41
CA GLU A 84 -38.30 5.95 19.91
C GLU A 84 -39.29 6.16 21.05
N ASN A 85 -39.19 7.31 21.73
CA ASN A 85 -40.21 7.72 22.68
C ASN A 85 -41.52 7.96 21.88
N PRO A 86 -42.67 7.43 22.33
CA PRO A 86 -43.94 7.56 21.62
C PRO A 86 -44.54 8.97 21.71
N ASP A 87 -44.00 9.85 22.54
CA ASP A 87 -44.45 11.23 22.70
C ASP A 87 -43.74 12.15 21.70
N GLY A 88 -44.08 11.98 20.42
CA GLY A 88 -43.61 12.84 19.34
C GLY A 88 -44.16 14.27 19.50
N VAL A 89 -43.26 15.25 19.64
CA VAL A 89 -43.61 16.67 19.53
C VAL A 89 -44.20 16.93 18.14
N SER A 90 -45.47 17.31 18.09
CA SER A 90 -46.17 17.71 16.87
C SER A 90 -45.48 18.94 16.26
N LEU A 91 -44.75 18.73 15.16
CA LEU A 91 -44.13 19.81 14.40
C LEU A 91 -45.16 20.42 13.42
N PRO A 92 -45.26 21.75 13.32
CA PRO A 92 -46.35 22.47 12.64
C PRO A 92 -46.47 22.23 11.13
N TRP A 93 -45.52 21.55 10.49
CA TRP A 93 -45.58 21.17 9.08
C TRP A 93 -46.19 19.77 8.83
N MET A 94 -46.55 19.02 9.88
CA MET A 94 -47.32 17.76 9.75
C MET A 94 -48.82 17.98 9.49
N ILE A 95 -49.33 19.21 9.65
CA ILE A 95 -50.74 19.56 9.39
C ILE A 95 -50.91 19.99 7.92
N LYS A 96 -50.73 19.06 6.98
CA LYS A 96 -51.16 19.26 5.59
C LYS A 96 -51.78 17.96 5.08
N GLY A 97 -53.06 17.76 5.40
CA GLY A 97 -53.78 16.57 4.93
C GLY A 97 -55.26 16.44 5.30
N ALA A 98 -55.87 17.35 6.06
CA ALA A 98 -57.31 17.30 6.32
C ALA A 98 -58.06 18.15 5.28
N ARG A 99 -58.59 17.50 4.23
CA ARG A 99 -59.65 18.06 3.39
C ARG A 99 -61.00 17.73 4.05
N TYR A 100 -61.90 18.72 4.05
CA TYR A 100 -63.31 18.61 4.48
C TYR A 100 -64.05 17.51 3.74
#